data_AF-A0A1M6T3D2-F1
#
_entry.id   AF-A0A1M6T3D2-F1
#
_cell.length_a   1.000
_cell.length_b   1.000
_cell.length_c   1.000
_cell.angle_alpha   90.00
_cell.angle_beta   90.00
_cell.angle_gamma   90.00
#
_symmetry.space_group_name_H-M   'P 1'
#
loop_
_entity.id
_entity.type
_entity.pdbx_description
1 polymer ?
#
loop_
_entity_poly.entity_id
_entity_poly.type
_entity_poly.pdbx_seq_one_letter_code
_entity_poly.pdbx_strand_id
1 'polypeptide(L)'
;MKSVILCEGQDDLWFISYFLHKIDGWMMDNGKSLWTSYKIPENKSGRKVIYMKKDNDGVAIWSVGGKDSFAEPLHIIIDKFVKEIPSASPESVVIVRDRDNDDEKEILAGMAENIIDGLSLQNNTSTMCNIECPNGEIASTKITPVIFPFYEQGAIETLLMNAVKEKNESGKIIYEEAQKYVSLLENNDDVRKNYLKSTRLVLKAKYSSMIAITNPDHSTGLFKDMMLSTPWEKSAYVQKHFNVILKAITPLKAHANITK
;
A
#
# COMPACT_ATOMS: atom_id res chain seq x y z
N MET A 1 7.33 12.65 13.44
CA MET A 1 6.32 11.61 13.18
C MET A 1 7.00 10.30 12.79
N LYS A 2 6.82 9.24 13.59
CA LYS A 2 7.15 7.86 13.19
C LYS A 2 5.91 7.14 12.66
N SER A 3 6.02 6.44 11.54
CA SER A 3 4.88 5.73 10.96
C SER A 3 5.24 4.37 10.39
N VAL A 4 4.34 3.40 10.50
CA VAL A 4 4.46 2.10 9.84
C VAL A 4 3.37 1.98 8.79
N ILE A 5 3.72 1.52 7.59
CA ILE A 5 2.77 1.16 6.54
C ILE A 5 2.89 -0.35 6.33
N LEU A 6 1.85 -1.11 6.66
CA LEU A 6 1.74 -2.51 6.28
C LEU A 6 1.09 -2.60 4.90
N CYS A 7 1.63 -3.44 4.02
CA CYS A 7 1.06 -3.72 2.70
C CYS A 7 1.15 -5.21 2.37
N GLU A 8 0.32 -5.69 1.43
CA GLU A 8 0.21 -7.13 1.14
C GLU A 8 1.53 -7.70 0.59
N GLY A 9 2.02 -7.11 -0.48
CA GLY A 9 3.12 -7.63 -1.27
C GLY A 9 4.24 -6.62 -1.54
N GLN A 10 5.27 -7.11 -2.23
CA GLN A 10 6.42 -6.26 -2.60
C GLN A 10 6.05 -5.23 -3.67
N ASP A 11 5.13 -5.56 -4.59
CA ASP A 11 4.67 -4.64 -5.63
C ASP A 11 4.07 -3.38 -4.99
N ASP A 12 3.20 -3.54 -3.98
CA ASP A 12 2.62 -2.44 -3.19
C ASP A 12 3.70 -1.64 -2.47
N LEU A 13 4.63 -2.32 -1.79
CA LEU A 13 5.74 -1.69 -1.09
C LEU A 13 6.60 -0.82 -2.02
N TRP A 14 6.89 -1.30 -3.23
CA TRP A 14 7.63 -0.53 -4.23
C TRP A 14 6.82 0.65 -4.76
N PHE A 15 5.53 0.48 -4.99
CA PHE A 15 4.69 1.55 -5.49
C PHE A 15 4.46 2.65 -4.45
N ILE A 16 4.18 2.28 -3.21
CA ILE A 16 4.02 3.22 -2.08
C ILE A 16 5.31 4.02 -1.91
N SER A 17 6.48 3.35 -1.85
CA SER A 17 7.76 4.05 -1.70
C SER A 17 8.05 4.99 -2.87
N TYR A 18 7.78 4.57 -4.11
CA TYR A 18 7.86 5.44 -5.28
C TYR A 18 6.92 6.65 -5.18
N PHE A 19 5.66 6.44 -4.81
CA PHE A 19 4.66 7.50 -4.73
C PHE A 19 5.05 8.55 -3.68
N LEU A 20 5.46 8.12 -2.49
CA LEU A 20 5.93 9.01 -1.43
C LEU A 20 7.17 9.81 -1.85
N HIS A 21 8.12 9.16 -2.53
CA HIS A 21 9.29 9.85 -3.07
C HIS A 21 8.91 10.91 -4.10
N LYS A 22 8.04 10.58 -5.05
CA LYS A 22 7.70 11.47 -6.17
C LYS A 22 6.79 12.63 -5.79
N ILE A 23 5.81 12.40 -4.91
CA ILE A 23 4.83 13.43 -4.52
C ILE A 23 5.38 14.34 -3.44
N ASP A 24 6.08 13.77 -2.45
CA ASP A 24 6.40 14.50 -1.22
C ASP A 24 7.89 14.42 -0.85
N GLY A 25 8.74 13.85 -1.70
CA GLY A 25 10.20 13.92 -1.54
C GLY A 25 10.78 13.02 -0.46
N TRP A 26 10.07 11.96 -0.06
CA TRP A 26 10.60 10.97 0.88
C TRP A 26 11.82 10.26 0.28
N MET A 27 12.86 10.05 1.11
CA MET A 27 14.13 9.46 0.67
C MET A 27 14.43 8.17 1.42
N MET A 28 15.08 7.21 0.76
CA MET A 28 15.49 5.95 1.39
C MET A 28 16.40 6.19 2.59
N ASP A 29 16.11 5.54 3.71
CA ASP A 29 16.91 5.59 4.93
C ASP A 29 17.58 4.25 5.22
N ASN A 30 18.64 3.94 4.46
CA ASN A 30 19.38 2.68 4.61
C ASN A 30 19.99 2.49 6.01
N GLY A 31 20.24 3.59 6.73
CA GLY A 31 20.75 3.57 8.09
C GLY A 31 19.70 3.27 9.17
N LYS A 32 18.40 3.24 8.79
CA LYS A 32 17.27 2.96 9.71
C LYS A 32 17.31 3.87 10.96
N SER A 33 17.70 5.12 10.77
CA SER A 33 18.10 6.05 11.83
C SER A 33 17.01 6.28 12.88
N LEU A 34 15.73 6.29 12.48
CA LEU A 34 14.57 6.47 13.37
C LEU A 34 14.01 5.16 13.95
N TRP A 35 14.55 4.01 13.52
CA TRP A 35 14.02 2.67 13.78
C TRP A 35 14.97 1.80 14.60
N THR A 36 15.96 2.40 15.26
CA THR A 36 16.99 1.69 16.05
C THR A 36 16.43 0.95 17.26
N SER A 37 15.30 1.41 17.81
CA SER A 37 14.60 0.78 18.94
C SER A 37 13.87 -0.52 18.55
N TYR A 38 13.74 -0.81 17.25
CA TYR A 38 12.90 -1.89 16.76
C TYR A 38 13.62 -2.78 15.76
N LYS A 39 13.26 -4.05 15.77
CA LYS A 39 13.64 -4.98 14.70
C LYS A 39 12.38 -5.50 14.04
N ILE A 40 12.11 -5.02 12.83
CA ILE A 40 11.06 -5.59 11.99
C ILE A 40 11.59 -6.91 11.41
N PRO A 41 10.92 -8.06 11.63
CA PRO A 41 11.38 -9.34 11.12
C PRO A 41 11.09 -9.51 9.62
N GLU A 42 12.17 -9.70 8.85
CA GLU A 42 12.15 -9.93 7.40
C GLU A 42 12.45 -11.38 7.01
N ASN A 43 12.45 -12.29 7.99
CA ASN A 43 12.92 -13.67 7.84
C ASN A 43 11.92 -14.64 7.17
N LYS A 44 10.72 -14.19 6.83
CA LYS A 44 9.71 -15.00 6.13
C LYS A 44 9.65 -14.64 4.65
N SER A 45 9.42 -15.64 3.81
CA SER A 45 9.25 -15.45 2.37
C SER A 45 8.16 -14.42 2.08
N GLY A 46 8.42 -13.51 1.13
CA GLY A 46 7.48 -12.44 0.75
C GLY A 46 7.49 -11.21 1.66
N ARG A 47 8.15 -11.24 2.82
CA ARG A 47 8.31 -10.07 3.69
C ARG A 47 9.52 -9.24 3.29
N LYS A 48 9.33 -7.92 3.30
CA LYS A 48 10.38 -6.95 3.04
C LYS A 48 10.04 -5.64 3.72
N VAL A 49 11.06 -4.88 4.15
CA VAL A 49 10.86 -3.54 4.67
C VAL A 49 11.68 -2.52 3.89
N ILE A 50 11.04 -1.40 3.55
CA ILE A 50 11.71 -0.18 3.11
C ILE A 50 11.55 0.87 4.19
N TYR A 51 12.67 1.47 4.59
CA TYR A 51 12.67 2.61 5.49
C TYR A 51 12.88 3.87 4.66
N MET A 52 12.05 4.88 4.88
CA MET A 52 12.19 6.19 4.28
C MET A 52 12.16 7.28 5.36
N LYS A 53 12.78 8.41 5.06
CA LYS A 53 12.80 9.59 5.91
C LYS A 53 12.53 10.85 5.11
N LYS A 54 12.00 11.84 5.81
CA LYS A 54 11.86 13.22 5.35
C LYS A 54 11.99 14.12 6.56
N ASP A 55 12.95 15.04 6.52
CA ASP A 55 13.27 15.91 7.66
C ASP A 55 13.48 15.07 8.94
N ASN A 56 12.64 15.29 9.97
CA ASN A 56 12.65 14.55 11.24
C ASN A 56 11.61 13.42 11.29
N ASP A 57 10.91 13.15 10.19
CA ASP A 57 9.87 12.13 10.07
C ASP A 57 10.42 10.86 9.41
N GLY A 58 9.87 9.72 9.82
CA GLY A 58 10.30 8.40 9.36
C GLY A 58 9.14 7.47 9.13
N VAL A 59 9.20 6.72 8.02
CA VAL A 59 8.21 5.71 7.68
C VAL A 59 8.89 4.37 7.39
N ALA A 60 8.36 3.28 7.96
CA ALA A 60 8.71 1.92 7.61
C ALA A 60 7.57 1.30 6.80
N ILE A 61 7.82 0.98 5.53
CA ILE A 61 6.88 0.30 4.64
C ILE A 61 7.21 -1.19 4.66
N TRP A 62 6.31 -2.01 5.16
CA TRP A 62 6.51 -3.42 5.43
C TRP A 62 5.52 -4.27 4.62
N SER A 63 6.03 -5.05 3.66
CA SER A 63 5.22 -6.07 2.97
C SER A 63 5.07 -7.29 3.87
N VAL A 64 3.83 -7.76 4.06
CA VAL A 64 3.52 -8.81 5.04
C VAL A 64 3.61 -10.23 4.47
N GLY A 65 3.60 -10.36 3.13
CA GLY A 65 3.77 -11.63 2.41
C GLY A 65 2.45 -12.29 1.99
N GLY A 66 1.38 -11.52 1.83
CA GLY A 66 0.07 -12.00 1.39
C GLY A 66 -1.09 -11.54 2.28
N LYS A 67 -2.31 -11.56 1.74
CA LYS A 67 -3.49 -10.94 2.37
C LYS A 67 -3.89 -11.53 3.73
N ASP A 68 -3.53 -12.78 3.99
CA ASP A 68 -3.83 -13.46 5.24
C ASP A 68 -2.71 -13.33 6.29
N SER A 69 -1.63 -12.60 5.97
CA SER A 69 -0.42 -12.53 6.79
C SER A 69 -0.30 -11.27 7.65
N PHE A 70 -1.35 -10.44 7.74
CA PHE A 70 -1.33 -9.17 8.47
C PHE A 70 -1.36 -9.32 10.00
N ALA A 71 -1.96 -10.39 10.53
CA ALA A 71 -2.14 -10.58 11.97
C ALA A 71 -0.81 -10.49 12.74
N GLU A 72 0.19 -11.29 12.36
CA GLU A 72 1.48 -11.31 13.06
C GLU A 72 2.22 -9.95 13.02
N PRO A 73 2.37 -9.26 11.87
CA PRO A 73 2.91 -7.90 11.82
C PRO A 73 2.15 -6.90 12.70
N LEU A 74 0.81 -6.96 12.73
CA LEU A 74 0.00 -6.09 13.60
C LEU A 74 0.29 -6.38 15.07
N HIS A 75 0.30 -7.64 15.49
CA HIS A 75 0.68 -8.02 16.85
C HIS A 75 2.10 -7.56 17.22
N ILE A 76 3.06 -7.63 16.30
CA ILE A 76 4.41 -7.11 16.54
C ILE A 76 4.37 -5.59 16.79
N ILE A 77 3.63 -4.84 15.98
CA ILE A 77 3.52 -3.39 16.17
C ILE A 77 2.85 -3.08 17.50
N ILE A 78 1.69 -3.68 17.79
CA ILE A 78 0.92 -3.38 18.99
C ILE A 78 1.64 -3.88 20.25
N ASP A 79 2.03 -5.14 20.30
CA ASP A 79 2.58 -5.73 21.52
C ASP A 79 4.04 -5.35 21.74
N LYS A 80 4.88 -5.32 20.70
CA LYS A 80 6.31 -5.04 20.87
C LYS A 80 6.68 -3.58 20.66
N PHE A 81 6.06 -2.90 19.69
CA PHE A 81 6.47 -1.53 19.41
C PHE A 81 5.75 -0.54 20.30
N VAL A 82 4.43 -0.75 20.50
CA VAL A 82 3.59 0.15 21.27
C VAL A 82 3.63 -0.18 22.77
N LYS A 83 3.25 -1.40 23.17
CA LYS A 83 3.14 -1.74 24.60
C LYS A 83 4.49 -1.85 25.32
N GLU A 84 5.49 -2.49 24.70
CA GLU A 84 6.81 -2.69 25.34
C GLU A 84 7.70 -1.44 25.29
N ILE A 85 7.56 -0.58 24.28
CA ILE A 85 8.40 0.63 24.11
C ILE A 85 7.54 1.87 23.80
N PRO A 86 6.67 2.32 24.73
CA PRO A 86 5.70 3.40 24.49
C PRO A 86 6.34 4.68 23.93
N SER A 87 7.51 5.06 24.44
CA SER A 87 8.24 6.27 24.04
C SER A 87 8.77 6.27 22.61
N ALA A 88 8.88 5.12 21.96
CA ALA A 88 9.33 5.01 20.58
C ALA A 88 8.20 4.66 19.61
N SER A 89 6.97 4.47 20.11
CA SER A 89 5.81 3.95 19.37
C SER A 89 5.59 4.66 18.03
N PRO A 90 5.16 3.94 16.98
CA PRO A 90 4.68 4.61 15.78
C PRO A 90 3.43 5.43 16.10
N GLU A 91 3.47 6.71 15.74
CA GLU A 91 2.34 7.64 15.88
C GLU A 91 1.21 7.34 14.89
N SER A 92 1.52 6.64 13.79
CA SER A 92 0.53 6.16 12.83
C SER A 92 0.92 4.80 12.25
N VAL A 93 -0.07 3.93 12.13
CA VAL A 93 -0.03 2.66 11.43
C VAL A 93 -1.05 2.72 10.30
N VAL A 94 -0.57 2.60 9.07
CA VAL A 94 -1.42 2.51 7.88
C VAL A 94 -1.46 1.06 7.44
N ILE A 95 -2.64 0.53 7.17
CA ILE A 95 -2.82 -0.86 6.72
C ILE A 95 -3.37 -0.81 5.31
N VAL A 96 -2.55 -1.17 4.35
CA VAL A 96 -2.84 -1.10 2.92
C VAL A 96 -3.13 -2.50 2.40
N ARG A 97 -4.31 -2.72 1.81
CA ARG A 97 -4.73 -4.03 1.28
C ARG A 97 -5.42 -3.87 -0.07
N ASP A 98 -5.18 -4.82 -0.97
CA ASP A 98 -6.01 -4.98 -2.15
C ASP A 98 -7.44 -5.36 -1.74
N ARG A 99 -8.44 -4.88 -2.49
CA ARG A 99 -9.83 -5.30 -2.29
C ARG A 99 -10.06 -6.72 -2.82
N ASP A 100 -9.27 -7.13 -3.82
CA ASP A 100 -9.50 -8.37 -4.57
C ASP A 100 -10.98 -8.50 -4.94
N ASN A 101 -11.63 -9.60 -4.55
CA ASN A 101 -13.07 -9.83 -4.68
C ASN A 101 -13.77 -9.82 -3.31
N ASP A 102 -13.06 -9.41 -2.25
CA ASP A 102 -13.53 -9.49 -0.87
C ASP A 102 -14.44 -8.28 -0.54
N ASP A 103 -15.32 -8.43 0.47
CA ASP A 103 -16.16 -7.32 0.94
C ASP A 103 -15.37 -6.38 1.85
N GLU A 104 -15.57 -5.06 1.69
CA GLU A 104 -14.82 -4.06 2.45
C GLU A 104 -15.07 -4.20 3.97
N LYS A 105 -16.30 -4.52 4.39
CA LYS A 105 -16.64 -4.63 5.81
C LYS A 105 -15.98 -5.84 6.44
N GLU A 106 -15.91 -6.96 5.71
CA GLU A 106 -15.22 -8.17 6.16
C GLU A 106 -13.72 -7.92 6.33
N ILE A 107 -13.11 -7.20 5.38
CA ILE A 107 -11.71 -6.80 5.48
C ILE A 107 -11.48 -5.94 6.74
N LEU A 108 -12.29 -4.89 6.94
CA LEU A 108 -12.16 -3.96 8.07
C LEU A 108 -12.36 -4.66 9.41
N ALA A 109 -13.36 -5.55 9.52
CA ALA A 109 -13.60 -6.34 10.72
C ALA A 109 -12.39 -7.22 11.06
N GLY A 110 -11.87 -7.96 10.08
CA GLY A 110 -10.66 -8.77 10.27
C GLY A 110 -9.42 -7.95 10.64
N MET A 111 -9.27 -6.73 10.11
CA MET A 111 -8.19 -5.83 10.55
C MET A 111 -8.36 -5.40 12.01
N ALA A 112 -9.58 -5.04 12.42
CA ALA A 112 -9.87 -4.57 13.76
C ALA A 112 -9.65 -5.64 14.83
N GLU A 113 -10.10 -6.87 14.56
CA GLU A 113 -9.93 -8.04 15.44
C GLU A 113 -8.46 -8.33 15.79
N ASN A 114 -7.53 -8.05 14.86
CA ASN A 114 -6.10 -8.25 15.05
C ASN A 114 -5.39 -7.08 15.77
N ILE A 115 -6.12 -6.03 16.16
CA ILE A 115 -5.56 -4.83 16.80
C ILE A 115 -6.02 -4.76 18.25
N ILE A 116 -7.31 -4.46 18.48
CA ILE A 116 -7.92 -4.31 19.80
C ILE A 116 -9.39 -4.72 19.69
N ASP A 117 -9.89 -5.46 20.68
CA ASP A 117 -11.29 -5.85 20.75
C ASP A 117 -12.23 -4.62 20.83
N GLY A 118 -13.35 -4.66 20.11
CA GLY A 118 -14.30 -3.57 20.01
C GLY A 118 -13.86 -2.37 19.17
N LEU A 119 -12.70 -2.42 18.50
CA LEU A 119 -12.27 -1.37 17.57
C LEU A 119 -13.18 -1.35 16.33
N SER A 120 -13.64 -0.16 15.93
CA SER A 120 -14.33 0.05 14.67
C SER A 120 -13.44 0.83 13.72
N LEU A 121 -13.24 0.26 12.53
CA LEU A 121 -12.42 0.85 11.48
C LEU A 121 -13.29 1.26 10.30
N GLN A 122 -12.93 2.39 9.69
CA GLN A 122 -13.53 2.88 8.45
C GLN A 122 -12.43 3.05 7.41
N ASN A 123 -12.67 2.56 6.19
CA ASN A 123 -11.72 2.72 5.11
C ASN A 123 -11.39 4.21 4.89
N ASN A 124 -10.14 4.51 4.59
CA ASN A 124 -9.61 5.84 4.31
C ASN A 124 -9.69 6.86 5.46
N THR A 125 -9.97 6.40 6.68
CA THR A 125 -10.12 7.26 7.86
C THR A 125 -9.16 6.83 8.95
N SER A 126 -8.50 7.79 9.60
CA SER A 126 -7.64 7.52 10.75
C SER A 126 -8.45 7.44 12.03
N THR A 127 -8.38 6.30 12.73
CA THR A 127 -8.97 6.11 14.07
C THR A 127 -7.86 6.19 15.12
N MET A 128 -8.02 7.05 16.12
CA MET A 128 -7.10 7.08 17.26
C MET A 128 -7.34 5.88 18.16
N CYS A 129 -6.29 5.10 18.41
CA CYS A 129 -6.31 3.94 19.30
C CYS A 129 -5.44 4.25 20.53
N ASN A 130 -6.06 4.19 21.71
CA ASN A 130 -5.39 4.34 22.99
C ASN A 130 -5.16 2.95 23.58
N ILE A 131 -3.91 2.59 23.81
CA ILE A 131 -3.48 1.27 24.26
C ILE A 131 -2.87 1.42 25.64
N GLU A 132 -3.46 0.74 26.62
CA GLU A 132 -2.87 0.62 27.96
C GLU A 132 -1.65 -0.29 27.90
N CYS A 133 -0.52 0.23 28.35
CA CYS A 133 0.76 -0.46 28.37
C CYS A 133 0.95 -1.18 29.73
N PRO A 134 1.77 -2.24 29.81
CA PRO A 134 1.98 -2.98 31.07
C PRO A 134 2.50 -2.15 32.24
N ASN A 135 3.14 -1.01 31.96
CA ASN A 135 3.63 -0.05 32.95
C ASN A 135 2.55 0.94 33.44
N GLY A 136 1.30 0.84 32.96
CA GLY A 136 0.19 1.74 33.27
C GLY A 136 0.15 3.03 32.43
N GLU A 137 1.11 3.22 31.51
CA GLU A 137 1.06 4.34 30.56
C GLU A 137 0.03 4.07 29.45
N ILE A 138 -0.51 5.14 28.86
CA ILE A 138 -1.38 5.06 27.69
C ILE A 138 -0.58 5.50 26.47
N ALA A 139 -0.36 4.59 25.53
CA ALA A 139 0.21 4.90 24.23
C ALA A 139 -0.91 5.16 23.21
N SER A 140 -0.78 6.23 22.42
CA SER A 140 -1.76 6.59 21.39
C SER A 140 -1.16 6.39 20.01
N THR A 141 -1.85 5.63 19.15
CA THR A 141 -1.45 5.43 17.75
C THR A 141 -2.66 5.60 16.83
N LYS A 142 -2.47 6.23 15.67
CA LYS A 142 -3.53 6.33 14.65
C LYS A 142 -3.50 5.08 13.77
N ILE A 143 -4.63 4.40 13.63
CA ILE A 143 -4.79 3.30 12.67
C ILE A 143 -5.55 3.82 11.44
N THR A 144 -5.00 3.64 10.24
CA THR A 144 -5.63 4.06 8.99
C THR A 144 -5.69 2.89 8.00
N PRO A 145 -6.86 2.27 7.81
CA PRO A 145 -7.08 1.30 6.73
C PRO A 145 -7.13 2.01 5.38
N VAL A 146 -6.47 1.42 4.38
CA VAL A 146 -6.52 1.85 2.98
C VAL A 146 -6.72 0.61 2.12
N ILE A 147 -7.99 0.31 1.82
CA ILE A 147 -8.38 -0.80 0.96
C ILE A 147 -8.57 -0.23 -0.43
N PHE A 148 -7.77 -0.65 -1.41
CA PHE A 148 -7.82 -0.13 -2.78
C PHE A 148 -8.04 -1.26 -3.81
N PRO A 149 -8.55 -0.96 -5.02
CA PRO A 149 -9.14 0.31 -5.45
C PRO A 149 -10.39 0.70 -4.64
N PHE A 150 -10.68 1.99 -4.52
CA PHE A 150 -11.79 2.50 -3.68
C PHE A 150 -13.16 2.29 -4.30
N TYR A 151 -13.23 2.29 -5.62
CA TYR A 151 -14.49 2.34 -6.36
C TYR A 151 -14.92 0.99 -6.93
N GLU A 152 -14.02 0.01 -6.94
CA GLU A 152 -14.22 -1.29 -7.57
C GLU A 152 -13.37 -2.36 -6.90
N GLN A 153 -13.69 -3.62 -7.20
CA GLN A 153 -12.88 -4.78 -6.85
C GLN A 153 -11.58 -4.82 -7.65
N GLY A 154 -10.53 -5.39 -7.06
CA GLY A 154 -9.25 -5.61 -7.73
C GLY A 154 -8.04 -5.29 -6.87
N ALA A 155 -6.92 -5.11 -7.56
CA ALA A 155 -5.60 -4.93 -6.99
C ALA A 155 -4.92 -3.69 -7.60
N ILE A 156 -3.62 -3.55 -7.37
CA ILE A 156 -2.84 -2.40 -7.86
C ILE A 156 -2.87 -2.31 -9.38
N GLU A 157 -2.84 -3.44 -10.09
CA GLU A 157 -2.97 -3.49 -11.54
C GLU A 157 -4.28 -2.83 -12.01
N THR A 158 -5.40 -3.06 -11.32
CA THR A 158 -6.69 -2.42 -11.64
C THR A 158 -6.60 -0.90 -11.55
N LEU A 159 -5.96 -0.40 -10.49
CA LEU A 159 -5.78 1.03 -10.27
C LEU A 159 -4.93 1.67 -11.37
N LEU A 160 -3.82 1.03 -11.75
CA LEU A 160 -2.91 1.54 -12.77
C LEU A 160 -3.52 1.48 -14.18
N MET A 161 -4.27 0.42 -14.50
CA MET A 161 -5.00 0.34 -15.76
C MET A 161 -6.06 1.44 -15.89
N ASN A 162 -6.81 1.71 -14.81
CA ASN A 162 -7.77 2.82 -14.82
C ASN A 162 -7.08 4.19 -14.93
N ALA A 163 -5.90 4.36 -14.32
CA ALA A 163 -5.12 5.58 -14.50
C ALA A 163 -4.72 5.84 -15.96
N VAL A 164 -4.45 4.79 -16.76
CA VAL A 164 -4.24 4.91 -18.21
C VAL A 164 -5.55 5.22 -18.93
N LYS A 165 -6.61 4.47 -18.63
CA LYS A 165 -7.94 4.63 -19.23
C LYS A 165 -8.50 6.04 -19.07
N GLU A 166 -8.36 6.62 -17.88
CA GLU A 166 -8.88 7.97 -17.56
C GLU A 166 -8.00 9.11 -18.08
N LYS A 167 -6.82 8.81 -18.62
CA LYS A 167 -5.87 9.84 -19.07
C LYS A 167 -6.36 10.60 -20.30
N ASN A 168 -6.83 9.88 -21.32
CA ASN A 168 -7.33 10.41 -22.59
C ASN A 168 -7.96 9.29 -23.45
N GLU A 169 -8.52 9.64 -24.62
CA GLU A 169 -9.17 8.69 -25.53
C GLU A 169 -8.23 7.57 -26.02
N SER A 170 -6.96 7.90 -26.33
CA SER A 170 -5.98 6.88 -26.69
C SER A 170 -5.73 5.89 -25.54
N GLY A 171 -5.67 6.37 -24.30
CA GLY A 171 -5.55 5.53 -23.11
C GLY A 171 -6.76 4.61 -22.93
N LYS A 172 -7.97 5.11 -23.21
CA LYS A 172 -9.19 4.31 -23.20
C LYS A 172 -9.17 3.21 -24.26
N ILE A 173 -8.76 3.52 -25.49
CA ILE A 173 -8.61 2.54 -26.57
C ILE A 173 -7.60 1.45 -26.18
N ILE A 174 -6.43 1.85 -25.67
CA ILE A 174 -5.39 0.91 -25.21
C ILE A 174 -5.92 -0.02 -24.13
N TYR A 175 -6.64 0.54 -23.15
CA TYR A 175 -7.29 -0.25 -22.11
C TYR A 175 -8.24 -1.29 -22.73
N GLU A 176 -9.19 -0.87 -23.56
CA GLU A 176 -10.18 -1.76 -24.16
C GLU A 176 -9.57 -2.86 -25.03
N GLU A 177 -8.57 -2.52 -25.85
CA GLU A 177 -7.89 -3.49 -26.72
C GLU A 177 -7.02 -4.49 -25.93
N ALA A 178 -6.35 -4.04 -24.86
CA ALA A 178 -5.62 -4.95 -23.97
C ALA A 178 -6.56 -5.95 -23.28
N GLN A 179 -7.73 -5.49 -22.84
CA GLN A 179 -8.74 -6.38 -22.26
C GLN A 179 -9.20 -7.43 -23.29
N LYS A 180 -9.53 -7.02 -24.52
CA LYS A 180 -9.94 -7.93 -25.59
C LYS A 180 -8.87 -8.96 -25.91
N TYR A 181 -7.61 -8.52 -26.07
CA TYR A 181 -6.48 -9.38 -26.37
C TYR A 181 -6.31 -10.48 -25.32
N VAL A 182 -6.30 -10.12 -24.03
CA VAL A 182 -6.12 -11.12 -22.97
C VAL A 182 -7.35 -12.01 -22.83
N SER A 183 -8.57 -11.47 -22.94
CA SER A 183 -9.78 -12.29 -22.87
C SER A 183 -9.90 -13.29 -24.01
N LEU A 184 -9.41 -12.96 -25.21
CA LEU A 184 -9.31 -13.92 -26.31
C LEU A 184 -8.43 -15.13 -25.94
N LEU A 185 -7.30 -14.87 -25.31
CA LEU A 185 -6.35 -15.90 -24.88
C LEU A 185 -6.81 -16.66 -23.63
N GLU A 186 -7.49 -15.98 -22.70
CA GLU A 186 -8.07 -16.58 -21.50
C GLU A 186 -9.11 -17.65 -21.83
N ASN A 187 -9.87 -17.46 -22.92
CA ASN A 187 -10.85 -18.42 -23.40
C ASN A 187 -10.24 -19.65 -24.10
N ASN A 188 -8.92 -19.68 -24.31
CA ASN A 188 -8.23 -20.86 -24.82
C ASN A 188 -7.80 -21.75 -23.65
N ASP A 189 -8.32 -22.99 -23.61
CA ASP A 189 -8.07 -23.95 -22.54
C ASP A 189 -6.58 -24.20 -22.25
N ASP A 190 -5.75 -24.32 -23.29
CA ASP A 190 -4.33 -24.61 -23.11
C ASP A 190 -3.61 -23.40 -22.52
N VAL A 191 -3.90 -22.20 -23.04
CA VAL A 191 -3.34 -20.95 -22.51
C VAL A 191 -3.79 -20.71 -21.06
N ARG A 192 -5.07 -20.92 -20.78
CA ARG A 192 -5.66 -20.77 -19.45
C ARG A 192 -5.05 -21.71 -18.42
N LYS A 193 -4.78 -22.96 -18.81
CA LYS A 193 -4.18 -23.98 -17.95
C LYS A 193 -2.68 -23.80 -17.76
N ASN A 194 -1.95 -23.33 -18.77
CA ASN A 194 -0.49 -23.27 -18.72
C ASN A 194 0.06 -21.93 -18.24
N TYR A 195 -0.57 -20.82 -18.65
CA TYR A 195 -0.01 -19.47 -18.46
C TYR A 195 -0.92 -18.56 -17.62
N LEU A 196 -2.24 -18.58 -17.85
CA LEU A 196 -3.20 -17.71 -17.17
C LEU A 196 -3.97 -18.45 -16.07
N LYS A 197 -3.26 -19.18 -15.22
CA LYS A 197 -3.81 -20.16 -14.25
C LYS A 197 -4.77 -19.57 -13.21
N SER A 198 -4.67 -18.28 -12.91
CA SER A 198 -5.48 -17.60 -11.91
C SER A 198 -5.97 -16.25 -12.40
N THR A 199 -7.04 -15.75 -11.78
CA THR A 199 -7.55 -14.39 -12.00
C THR A 199 -6.47 -13.32 -11.78
N ARG A 200 -5.58 -13.52 -10.79
CA ARG A 200 -4.41 -12.65 -10.54
C ARG A 200 -3.45 -12.61 -11.73
N LEU A 201 -3.16 -13.75 -12.36
CA LEU A 201 -2.29 -13.80 -13.55
C LEU A 201 -2.97 -13.17 -14.77
N VAL A 202 -4.28 -13.36 -14.93
CA VAL A 202 -5.07 -12.68 -15.98
C VAL A 202 -5.02 -11.17 -15.80
N LEU A 203 -5.19 -10.67 -14.57
CA LEU A 203 -5.11 -9.25 -14.26
C LEU A 203 -3.72 -8.66 -14.55
N LYS A 204 -2.66 -9.36 -14.16
CA LYS A 204 -1.27 -8.99 -14.48
C LYS A 204 -0.99 -8.99 -15.98
N ALA A 205 -1.55 -9.94 -16.73
CA ALA A 205 -1.41 -10.00 -18.17
C ALA A 205 -2.08 -8.80 -18.85
N LYS A 206 -3.31 -8.46 -18.44
CA LYS A 206 -4.04 -7.27 -18.93
C LYS A 206 -3.23 -5.99 -18.72
N TYR A 207 -2.74 -5.78 -17.51
CA TYR A 207 -1.89 -4.64 -17.19
C TYR A 207 -0.60 -4.63 -18.01
N SER A 208 0.11 -5.76 -18.09
CA SER A 208 1.38 -5.85 -18.82
C SER A 208 1.21 -5.57 -20.32
N SER A 209 0.11 -6.05 -20.93
CA SER A 209 -0.25 -5.73 -22.32
C SER A 209 -0.48 -4.24 -22.53
N MET A 210 -1.11 -3.55 -21.59
CA MET A 210 -1.26 -2.09 -21.66
C MET A 210 0.09 -1.39 -21.57
N ILE A 211 0.95 -1.78 -20.61
CA ILE A 211 2.26 -1.14 -20.42
C ILE A 211 3.18 -1.37 -21.61
N ALA A 212 3.12 -2.53 -22.25
CA ALA A 212 3.90 -2.79 -23.46
C ALA A 212 3.61 -1.79 -24.59
N ILE A 213 2.40 -1.22 -24.62
CA ILE A 213 1.98 -0.21 -25.60
C ILE A 213 2.28 1.21 -25.09
N THR A 214 1.98 1.51 -23.82
CA THR A 214 2.16 2.87 -23.28
C THR A 214 3.60 3.19 -22.92
N ASN A 215 4.43 2.18 -22.75
CA ASN A 215 5.85 2.31 -22.42
C ASN A 215 6.72 1.23 -23.12
N PRO A 216 6.80 1.26 -24.45
CA PRO A 216 7.40 0.18 -25.24
C PRO A 216 8.88 -0.03 -24.93
N ASP A 217 9.63 1.04 -24.64
CA ASP A 217 11.06 0.98 -24.33
C ASP A 217 11.37 0.24 -23.01
N HIS A 218 10.38 0.07 -22.14
CA HIS A 218 10.50 -0.60 -20.85
C HIS A 218 9.68 -1.90 -20.75
N SER A 219 9.12 -2.36 -21.88
CA SER A 219 8.22 -3.53 -21.96
C SER A 219 8.87 -4.89 -21.65
N THR A 220 10.20 -4.96 -21.62
CA THR A 220 10.98 -6.18 -21.33
C THR A 220 11.46 -6.27 -19.88
N GLY A 221 11.14 -5.27 -19.05
CA GLY A 221 11.53 -5.23 -17.63
C GLY A 221 10.70 -6.16 -16.74
N LEU A 222 11.13 -6.33 -15.48
CA LEU A 222 10.30 -6.98 -14.48
C LEU A 222 9.05 -6.13 -14.20
N PHE A 223 7.99 -6.74 -13.64
CA PHE A 223 6.74 -6.03 -13.31
C PHE A 223 6.99 -4.72 -12.55
N LYS A 224 7.89 -4.76 -11.55
CA LYS A 224 8.32 -3.58 -10.81
C LYS A 224 8.89 -2.48 -11.74
N ASP A 225 9.77 -2.84 -12.68
CA ASP A 225 10.42 -1.86 -13.56
C ASP A 225 9.40 -1.24 -14.53
N MET A 226 8.50 -2.07 -15.07
CA MET A 226 7.37 -1.62 -15.87
C MET A 226 6.45 -0.66 -15.09
N MET A 227 6.16 -0.99 -13.83
CA MET A 227 5.37 -0.15 -12.95
C MET A 227 6.07 1.18 -12.64
N LEU A 228 7.36 1.18 -12.30
CA LEU A 228 8.04 2.40 -11.86
C LEU A 228 8.50 3.34 -12.99
N SER A 229 8.44 2.88 -14.24
CA SER A 229 8.86 3.65 -15.42
C SER A 229 7.80 4.62 -15.95
N THR A 230 6.55 4.50 -15.49
CA THR A 230 5.46 5.41 -15.86
C THR A 230 5.25 6.47 -14.77
N PRO A 231 5.05 7.77 -15.09
CA PRO A 231 4.90 8.84 -14.10
C PRO A 231 3.49 8.85 -13.47
N TRP A 232 3.17 7.80 -12.72
CA TRP A 232 1.86 7.62 -12.07
C TRP A 232 1.52 8.69 -11.06
N GLU A 233 2.53 9.36 -10.49
CA GLU A 233 2.33 10.47 -9.56
C GLU A 233 1.52 11.61 -10.19
N LYS A 234 1.50 11.73 -11.52
CA LYS A 234 0.74 12.75 -12.24
C LYS A 234 -0.72 12.37 -12.49
N SER A 235 -1.10 11.10 -12.24
CA SER A 235 -2.47 10.65 -12.44
C SER A 235 -3.37 11.08 -11.28
N ALA A 236 -4.43 11.83 -11.59
CA ALA A 236 -5.45 12.19 -10.60
C ALA A 236 -6.11 10.95 -9.97
N TYR A 237 -6.27 9.85 -10.73
CA TYR A 237 -6.84 8.61 -10.22
C TYR A 237 -5.93 7.95 -9.17
N VAL A 238 -4.62 7.89 -9.43
CA VAL A 238 -3.63 7.37 -8.48
C VAL A 238 -3.57 8.25 -7.24
N GLN A 239 -3.51 9.57 -7.42
CA GLN A 239 -3.47 10.53 -6.32
C GLN A 239 -4.68 10.39 -5.39
N LYS A 240 -5.90 10.19 -5.92
CA LYS A 240 -7.10 9.98 -5.08
C LYS A 240 -6.94 8.81 -4.10
N HIS A 241 -6.29 7.73 -4.52
CA HIS A 241 -6.10 6.54 -3.71
C HIS A 241 -4.94 6.68 -2.71
N PHE A 242 -3.78 7.14 -3.18
CA PHE A 242 -2.56 7.13 -2.37
C PHE A 242 -2.35 8.39 -1.52
N ASN A 243 -3.07 9.50 -1.78
CA ASN A 243 -2.99 10.70 -0.93
C ASN A 243 -3.47 10.44 0.50
N VAL A 244 -4.33 9.44 0.73
CA VAL A 244 -4.75 9.03 2.07
C VAL A 244 -3.56 8.55 2.90
N ILE A 245 -2.67 7.75 2.29
CA ILE A 245 -1.44 7.27 2.94
C ILE A 245 -0.57 8.45 3.32
N LEU A 246 -0.34 9.39 2.39
CA LEU A 246 0.47 10.57 2.65
C LEU A 246 -0.10 11.41 3.81
N LYS A 247 -1.42 11.65 3.81
CA LYS A 247 -2.10 12.36 4.90
C LYS A 247 -1.97 11.65 6.25
N ALA A 248 -2.01 10.31 6.26
CA ALA A 248 -1.93 9.53 7.48
C ALA A 248 -0.53 9.59 8.13
N ILE A 249 0.53 9.62 7.32
CA ILE A 249 1.93 9.62 7.79
C ILE A 249 2.55 11.02 7.93
N THR A 250 1.86 12.06 7.45
CA THR A 250 2.33 13.44 7.59
C THR A 250 1.75 14.05 8.85
N PRO A 251 2.55 14.63 9.75
CA PRO A 251 2.02 15.32 10.91
C PRO A 251 1.14 16.49 10.46
N LEU A 252 -0.01 16.67 11.12
CA LEU A 252 -0.81 17.88 10.97
C LEU A 252 0.08 19.04 11.41
N LYS A 253 0.56 19.85 10.46
CA LYS A 253 1.21 21.12 10.82
C LYS A 253 0.15 21.93 11.55
N ALA A 254 0.28 22.03 12.88
CA ALA A 254 -0.38 23.06 13.65
C ALA A 254 -0.09 24.36 12.90
N HIS A 255 -1.14 25.01 12.41
CA HIS A 255 -0.99 26.32 11.80
C HIS A 255 -0.26 27.17 12.81
N ALA A 256 1.00 27.49 12.52
CA ALA A 256 1.71 28.52 13.25
C ALA A 256 0.86 29.77 13.08
N ASN A 257 0.18 30.17 14.16
CA ASN A 257 -0.47 31.46 14.25
C ASN A 257 0.58 32.51 13.93
N ILE A 258 0.56 33.00 12.69
CA ILE A 258 1.14 34.29 12.37
C ILE A 258 0.14 35.30 12.91
N THR A 259 0.25 35.55 14.22
CA THR A 259 -0.32 36.74 14.82
C THR A 259 0.40 37.93 14.17
N LYS A 260 -0.42 38.86 13.68
CA LYS A 260 -0.03 40.12 13.03
C LYS A 260 1.02 40.91 13.80
#